data_AF-A0A4Q6BC71-F1
#
_entry.id   AF-A0A4Q6BC71-F1
#
_cell.length_a   1.000
_cell.length_b   1.000
_cell.length_c   1.000
_cell.angle_alpha   90.00
_cell.angle_beta   90.00
_cell.angle_gamma   90.00
#
_symmetry.space_group_name_H-M   'P 1'
#
loop_
_entity.id
_entity.type
_entity.pdbx_description
1 polymer ?
#
loop_
_entity_poly.entity_id
_entity_poly.type
_entity_poly.pdbx_seq_one_letter_code
_entity_poly.pdbx_strand_id
1 'polypeptide(L)'
;MNKDDAYWLRVCYVVFGAIVAYTAWKATGTLGVQTGWADRFDEWYPTAAALGSVVIALAATYYLFADKERHEYFLSALGELRKVSWPSMLDTRRMTTVVCIVVGIFAVILSIFDLIWAKIFGFLLS
;
A
#
# COMPACT_ATOMS: atom_id res chain seq x y z
N MET A 1 -0.26 -29.90 -9.50
CA MET A 1 0.85 -29.63 -8.55
C MET A 1 0.45 -28.41 -7.74
N ASN A 2 -0.15 -28.59 -6.56
CA ASN A 2 -0.48 -27.46 -5.68
C ASN A 2 0.84 -26.88 -5.19
N LYS A 3 1.11 -25.62 -5.51
CA LYS A 3 2.30 -24.92 -5.03
C LYS A 3 2.09 -24.60 -3.55
N ASP A 4 3.06 -24.93 -2.71
CA ASP A 4 2.99 -24.71 -1.27
C ASP A 4 2.98 -23.21 -0.92
N ASP A 5 2.36 -22.83 0.19
CA ASP A 5 2.27 -21.42 0.65
C ASP A 5 3.66 -20.79 0.86
N ALA A 6 4.65 -21.62 1.23
CA ALA A 6 6.05 -21.22 1.32
C ALA A 6 6.67 -20.80 -0.02
N TYR A 7 6.21 -21.36 -1.14
CA TYR A 7 6.67 -20.97 -2.47
C TYR A 7 6.19 -19.56 -2.81
N TRP A 8 4.91 -19.27 -2.58
CA TRP A 8 4.35 -17.93 -2.83
C TRP A 8 5.00 -16.87 -1.94
N LEU A 9 5.28 -17.21 -0.69
CA LEU A 9 5.99 -16.30 0.22
C LEU A 9 7.42 -15.99 -0.25
N ARG A 10 8.16 -17.00 -0.76
CA ARG A 10 9.48 -16.78 -1.38
C ARG A 10 9.42 -15.87 -2.61
N VAL A 11 8.39 -16.03 -3.44
CA VAL A 11 8.16 -15.14 -4.60
C VAL A 11 7.94 -13.70 -4.13
N CYS A 12 7.12 -13.48 -3.09
CA CYS A 12 6.90 -12.16 -2.52
C CYS A 12 8.19 -11.50 -2.02
N TYR A 13 9.09 -12.27 -1.38
CA TYR A 13 10.38 -11.73 -0.93
C TYR A 13 11.32 -11.35 -2.08
N VAL A 14 11.34 -12.11 -3.18
CA VAL A 14 12.10 -11.75 -4.38
C VAL A 14 11.55 -10.48 -5.02
N VAL A 15 10.22 -10.37 -5.13
CA VAL A 15 9.56 -9.16 -5.65
C VAL A 15 9.85 -7.95 -4.75
N PHE A 16 9.81 -8.12 -3.43
CA PHE A 16 10.19 -7.07 -2.49
C PHE A 16 11.64 -6.63 -2.67
N GLY A 17 12.58 -7.57 -2.79
CA GLY A 17 13.98 -7.28 -3.10
C GLY A 17 14.15 -6.48 -4.40
N ALA A 18 13.41 -6.84 -5.45
CA ALA A 18 13.44 -6.10 -6.72
C ALA A 18 12.90 -4.65 -6.58
N ILE A 19 11.84 -4.46 -5.79
CA ILE A 19 11.30 -3.13 -5.50
C ILE A 19 12.32 -2.31 -4.71
N VAL A 20 12.96 -2.89 -3.69
CA VAL A 20 14.01 -2.22 -2.90
C VAL A 20 15.22 -1.86 -3.76
N ALA A 21 15.64 -2.74 -4.68
CA ALA A 21 16.72 -2.44 -5.61
C ALA A 21 16.36 -1.23 -6.50
N TYR A 22 15.15 -1.22 -7.05
CA TYR A 22 14.68 -0.14 -7.90
C TYR A 22 14.57 1.19 -7.16
N THR A 23 14.00 1.19 -5.95
CA THR A 23 13.88 2.41 -5.14
C THR A 23 15.24 2.91 -4.66
N ALA A 24 16.15 2.01 -4.26
CA ALA A 24 17.51 2.36 -3.89
C ALA A 24 18.29 2.96 -5.05
N TRP A 25 18.18 2.39 -6.26
CA TRP A 25 18.80 2.92 -7.48
C TRP A 25 18.28 4.33 -7.83
N LYS A 26 16.96 4.54 -7.74
CA LYS A 26 16.37 5.86 -7.96
C LYS A 26 16.82 6.87 -6.91
N ALA A 27 16.85 6.46 -5.64
CA ALA A 27 17.27 7.30 -4.53
C ALA A 27 18.76 7.69 -4.63
N THR A 28 19.64 6.75 -4.96
CA THR A 28 21.06 7.06 -5.17
C THR A 28 21.24 8.00 -6.36
N GLY A 29 20.53 7.80 -7.47
CA GLY A 29 20.53 8.72 -8.60
C GLY A 29 20.14 10.16 -8.20
N THR A 30 19.05 10.34 -7.46
CA THR A 30 18.61 11.68 -7.03
C THR A 30 19.55 12.32 -6.02
N LEU A 31 20.08 11.54 -5.07
CA LEU A 31 21.03 12.02 -4.06
C LEU A 31 22.38 12.37 -4.70
N GLY A 32 22.80 11.65 -5.74
CA GLY A 32 24.03 11.91 -6.49
C GLY A 32 24.05 13.25 -7.20
N VAL A 33 22.93 13.59 -7.84
CA VAL A 33 22.76 14.89 -8.50
C VAL A 33 22.69 16.02 -7.45
N GLN A 34 21.97 15.81 -6.34
CA GLN A 34 21.82 16.84 -5.31
C GLN A 34 23.12 17.13 -4.55
N THR A 35 23.99 16.13 -4.37
CA THR A 35 25.27 16.27 -3.66
C THR A 35 26.42 16.70 -4.58
N GLY A 36 26.21 16.79 -5.90
CA GLY A 36 27.25 17.07 -6.89
C GLY A 36 28.27 15.93 -7.07
N TRP A 37 28.00 14.77 -6.47
CA TRP A 37 28.86 13.59 -6.58
C TRP A 37 28.74 12.92 -7.94
N ALA A 38 27.57 13.02 -8.58
CA ALA A 38 27.35 12.52 -9.94
C ALA A 38 28.32 13.19 -10.92
N ASP A 39 28.45 14.52 -10.86
CA ASP A 39 29.32 15.28 -11.77
C ASP A 39 30.81 15.08 -11.48
N ARG A 40 31.17 14.85 -10.21
CA ARG A 40 32.58 14.66 -9.79
C ARG A 40 33.13 13.27 -10.14
N PHE A 41 32.26 12.29 -10.27
CA PHE A 41 32.61 10.88 -10.40
C PHE A 41 31.83 10.20 -11.55
N ASP A 42 31.59 10.95 -12.62
CA ASP A 42 30.70 10.61 -13.73
C ASP A 42 30.95 9.20 -14.32
N GLU A 43 32.21 8.77 -14.44
CA GLU A 43 32.56 7.45 -15.00
C GLU A 43 32.21 6.26 -14.10
N TRP A 44 32.35 6.36 -12.77
CA TRP A 44 32.19 5.22 -11.86
C TRP A 44 30.96 5.33 -10.94
N TYR A 45 30.36 6.51 -10.84
CA TYR A 45 29.19 6.75 -10.01
C TYR A 45 27.97 5.91 -10.42
N PRO A 46 27.60 5.80 -11.73
CA PRO A 46 26.47 4.98 -12.15
C PRO A 46 26.68 3.48 -11.85
N THR A 47 27.90 2.96 -12.01
CA THR A 47 28.17 1.54 -11.75
C THR A 47 28.21 1.23 -10.25
N ALA A 48 28.80 2.10 -9.43
CA ALA A 48 28.81 1.95 -7.98
C ALA A 48 27.41 2.10 -7.36
N ALA A 49 26.58 3.02 -7.85
CA ALA A 49 25.19 3.14 -7.43
C ALA A 49 24.38 1.85 -7.73
N ALA A 50 24.71 1.16 -8.83
CA ALA A 50 23.98 -0.02 -9.30
C ALA A 50 24.31 -1.18 -8.38
N LEU A 51 25.61 -1.43 -8.19
CA LEU A 51 26.12 -2.43 -7.27
C LEU A 51 25.65 -2.18 -5.83
N GLY A 52 25.72 -0.93 -5.36
CA GLY A 52 25.22 -0.54 -4.05
C GLY A 52 23.73 -0.84 -3.86
N SER A 53 22.90 -0.51 -4.86
CA SER A 53 21.46 -0.79 -4.81
C SER A 53 21.14 -2.29 -4.76
N VAL A 54 21.91 -3.12 -5.49
CA VAL A 54 21.76 -4.58 -5.48
C VAL A 54 22.20 -5.16 -4.14
N VAL A 55 23.30 -4.68 -3.56
CA VAL A 55 23.77 -5.13 -2.24
C VAL A 55 22.75 -4.78 -1.16
N ILE A 56 22.18 -3.56 -1.18
CA ILE A 56 21.12 -3.14 -0.26
C ILE A 56 19.89 -4.04 -0.41
N ALA A 57 19.49 -4.35 -1.64
CA ALA A 57 18.36 -5.23 -1.91
C ALA A 57 18.59 -6.66 -1.40
N LEU A 58 19.78 -7.23 -1.61
CA LEU A 58 20.13 -8.55 -1.11
C LEU A 58 20.19 -8.57 0.42
N ALA A 59 20.78 -7.54 1.04
CA ALA A 59 20.85 -7.42 2.50
C ALA A 59 19.44 -7.29 3.12
N ALA A 60 18.58 -6.45 2.54
CA ALA A 60 17.19 -6.29 2.99
C ALA A 60 16.40 -7.59 2.85
N THR A 61 16.57 -8.29 1.73
CA THR A 61 15.93 -9.59 1.48
C THR A 61 16.43 -10.64 2.48
N TYR A 62 17.74 -10.73 2.70
CA TYR A 62 18.34 -11.64 3.67
C TYR A 62 17.85 -11.38 5.11
N TYR A 63 17.80 -10.11 5.52
CA TYR A 63 17.30 -9.73 6.84
C TYR A 63 15.85 -10.19 7.06
N LEU A 64 15.02 -10.11 6.01
CA LEU A 64 13.63 -10.55 6.05
C LEU A 64 13.50 -12.09 6.14
N PHE A 65 14.44 -12.84 5.56
CA PHE A 65 14.48 -14.30 5.63
C PHE A 65 15.07 -14.84 6.93
N ALA A 66 15.97 -14.10 7.58
CA ALA A 66 16.70 -14.55 8.76
C ALA A 66 15.78 -14.72 9.99
N ASP A 67 14.70 -13.96 10.05
CA ASP A 67 13.76 -13.96 11.17
C ASP A 67 12.66 -15.02 10.97
N LYS A 68 12.76 -16.12 11.73
CA LYS A 68 11.82 -17.25 11.67
C LYS A 68 10.42 -16.88 12.16
N GLU A 69 10.32 -16.00 13.15
CA GLU A 69 9.03 -15.58 13.73
C GLU A 69 8.20 -14.83 12.68
N ARG A 70 8.85 -13.93 11.92
CA ARG A 70 8.20 -13.22 10.81
C ARG A 70 7.74 -14.16 9.72
N HIS A 71 8.57 -15.15 9.36
CA HIS A 71 8.23 -16.11 8.31
C HIS A 71 6.97 -16.92 8.68
N GLU A 72 6.90 -17.42 9.91
CA GLU A 72 5.74 -18.15 10.43
C GLU A 72 4.50 -17.25 10.50
N TYR A 73 4.65 -16.00 10.93
CA TYR A 73 3.57 -15.02 10.94
C TYR A 73 2.97 -14.84 9.53
N PHE A 74 3.79 -14.63 8.51
CA PHE A 74 3.28 -14.46 7.14
C PHE A 74 2.61 -15.72 6.59
N LEU A 75 3.10 -16.92 6.93
CA LEU A 75 2.45 -18.17 6.55
C LEU A 75 1.08 -18.31 7.22
N SER A 76 0.96 -17.98 8.50
CA SER A 76 -0.33 -17.99 9.20
C SER A 76 -1.33 -16.99 8.62
N ALA A 77 -0.87 -15.79 8.26
CA ALA A 77 -1.69 -14.77 7.61
C ALA A 77 -2.18 -15.22 6.22
N LEU A 78 -1.32 -15.88 5.43
CA LEU A 78 -1.72 -16.52 4.16
C LEU A 78 -2.79 -17.59 4.36
N GLY A 79 -2.64 -18.41 5.40
CA GLY A 79 -3.64 -19.40 5.79
C GLY A 79 -4.99 -18.77 6.14
N GLU A 80 -4.98 -17.62 6.81
CA GLU A 80 -6.21 -16.88 7.16
C GLU A 80 -6.83 -16.21 5.93
N LEU A 81 -6.03 -15.60 5.05
CA LEU A 81 -6.50 -14.98 3.81
C LEU A 81 -7.19 -15.98 2.87
N ARG A 82 -6.80 -17.26 2.89
CA ARG A 82 -7.47 -18.32 2.13
C ARG A 82 -8.88 -18.63 2.64
N LYS A 83 -9.18 -18.32 3.90
CA LYS A 83 -10.54 -18.47 4.47
C LYS A 83 -11.45 -17.31 4.06
N VAL A 84 -10.87 -16.18 3.65
CA VAL A 84 -11.63 -15.02 3.17
C VAL A 84 -12.20 -15.34 1.80
N SER A 85 -13.53 -15.41 1.73
CA SER A 85 -14.24 -15.45 0.45
C SER A 85 -14.29 -14.04 -0.11
N TRP A 86 -13.59 -13.82 -1.23
CA TRP A 86 -13.64 -12.54 -1.92
C TRP A 86 -15.03 -12.36 -2.55
N PRO A 87 -15.73 -11.25 -2.25
CA PRO A 87 -17.08 -11.03 -2.73
C PRO A 87 -17.11 -10.88 -4.25
N SER A 88 -18.20 -11.33 -4.87
CA SER A 88 -18.41 -11.08 -6.30
C SER A 88 -18.69 -9.59 -6.54
N MET A 89 -18.39 -9.08 -7.74
CA MET A 89 -18.66 -7.69 -8.10
C MET A 89 -20.16 -7.33 -7.92
N LEU A 90 -21.05 -8.30 -8.07
CA LEU A 90 -22.49 -8.12 -7.84
C LEU A 90 -22.81 -7.93 -6.35
N ASP A 91 -22.17 -8.69 -5.47
CA ASP A 91 -22.36 -8.57 -4.02
C ASP A 91 -21.80 -7.25 -3.51
N THR A 92 -20.64 -6.82 -4.01
CA THR A 92 -20.07 -5.50 -3.70
C THR A 92 -21.03 -4.38 -4.09
N ARG A 93 -21.60 -4.44 -5.31
CA ARG A 93 -22.57 -3.42 -5.77
C ARG A 93 -23.83 -3.41 -4.90
N ARG A 94 -24.34 -4.56 -4.48
CA ARG A 94 -25.49 -4.65 -3.58
C ARG A 94 -25.19 -3.97 -2.24
N MET A 95 -24.05 -4.29 -1.63
CA MET A 95 -23.63 -3.68 -0.36
C MET A 95 -23.47 -2.17 -0.48
N THR A 96 -22.79 -1.67 -1.53
CA THR A 96 -22.64 -0.22 -1.75
C THR A 96 -23.98 0.46 -2.00
N THR A 97 -24.89 -0.17 -2.75
CA THR A 97 -26.23 0.39 -3.02
C THR A 97 -27.01 0.59 -1.73
N VAL A 98 -26.97 -0.39 -0.82
CA VAL A 98 -27.60 -0.27 0.51
C VAL A 98 -27.04 0.91 1.28
N VAL A 99 -25.71 1.06 1.32
CA VAL A 99 -25.06 2.19 2.00
C VAL A 99 -25.48 3.52 1.38
N CYS A 100 -25.49 3.64 0.05
CA CYS A 100 -25.93 4.86 -0.64
C CYS A 100 -27.38 5.23 -0.31
N ILE A 101 -28.28 4.25 -0.23
CA ILE A 101 -29.69 4.48 0.14
C ILE A 101 -29.78 4.99 1.58
N VAL A 102 -29.12 4.31 2.53
CA VAL A 102 -29.15 4.70 3.94
C VAL A 102 -28.58 6.11 4.14
N VAL A 103 -27.44 6.41 3.54
CA VAL A 103 -26.82 7.74 3.58
C VAL A 103 -27.73 8.78 2.92
N GLY A 104 -28.38 8.45 1.81
CA GLY A 104 -29.36 9.32 1.14
C GLY A 104 -30.54 9.68 2.04
N ILE A 105 -31.07 8.72 2.80
CA ILE A 105 -32.15 8.96 3.77
C ILE A 105 -31.67 9.92 4.87
N PHE A 106 -30.49 9.68 5.45
CA PHE A 106 -29.94 10.59 6.45
C PHE A 106 -29.69 11.99 5.92
N ALA A 107 -29.21 12.13 4.67
CA ALA A 107 -29.02 13.42 4.03
C ALA A 107 -30.34 14.20 3.88
N VAL A 108 -31.43 13.51 3.50
CA VAL A 108 -32.76 14.13 3.40
C VAL A 108 -33.26 14.57 4.77
N ILE A 109 -33.13 13.72 5.79
CA ILE A 109 -33.55 14.06 7.15
C ILE A 109 -32.79 15.29 7.65
N LEU A 110 -31.46 15.28 7.54
CA LEU A 110 -30.63 16.41 7.96
C LEU A 110 -30.98 17.69 7.18
N SER A 111 -31.18 17.60 5.87
CA SER A 111 -31.60 18.74 5.06
C SER A 111 -32.94 19.33 5.53
N ILE A 112 -33.91 18.49 5.93
CA ILE A 112 -35.18 18.98 6.48
C ILE A 112 -34.95 19.72 7.80
N PHE A 113 -34.15 19.15 8.71
CA PHE A 113 -33.81 19.82 9.96
C PHE A 113 -33.13 21.17 9.72
N ASP A 114 -32.16 21.23 8.82
CA ASP A 114 -31.46 22.47 8.46
C ASP A 114 -32.44 23.54 7.95
N LEU A 115 -33.41 23.16 7.12
CA LEU A 115 -34.44 24.08 6.61
C LEU A 115 -35.39 24.59 7.70
N ILE A 116 -35.75 23.73 8.66
CA ILE A 116 -36.59 24.11 9.80
C ILE A 116 -35.84 25.12 10.66
N TRP A 117 -34.59 24.83 11.01
CA TRP A 117 -33.75 25.73 11.81
C TRP A 117 -33.48 27.05 11.10
N ALA A 118 -33.19 27.03 9.80
CA ALA A 118 -33.00 28.25 9.01
C ALA A 118 -34.23 29.16 9.05
N LYS A 119 -35.44 28.60 8.97
CA LYS A 119 -36.69 29.37 9.09
C LYS A 119 -36.92 29.92 10.50
N ILE A 120 -36.65 29.12 11.53
CA ILE A 120 -36.79 29.54 12.94
C ILE A 120 -35.83 30.69 13.24
N PHE A 121 -34.54 30.56 12.90
CA PHE A 121 -33.57 31.62 13.10
C PHE A 121 -33.86 32.85 12.24
N GLY A 122 -34.35 32.68 11.01
CA GLY A 122 -34.78 33.78 10.15
C GLY A 122 -35.95 34.58 10.73
N PHE A 123 -36.89 33.93 11.40
CA PHE A 123 -38.00 34.60 12.09
C PHE A 123 -37.58 35.25 13.41
N LEU A 124 -36.61 34.67 14.12
CA LEU A 124 -36.12 35.20 15.40
C LEU A 124 -35.19 36.42 15.22
N LEU A 125 -34.42 36.47 14.13
CA LEU A 125 -33.51 37.57 13.81
C LEU A 125 -34.16 38.68 12.96
N SER A 126 -35.44 38.57 12.65
CA SER A 126 -36.27 39.65 12.09
C SER A 126 -37.04 40.37 13.19
#